data_AF-A0A2P5DU33-F1
#
_entry.id   AF-A0A2P5DU33-F1
#
_cell.length_a   1.000
_cell.length_b   1.000
_cell.length_c   1.000
_cell.angle_alpha   90.00
_cell.angle_beta   90.00
_cell.angle_gamma   90.00
#
_symmetry.space_group_name_H-M   'P 1'
#
loop_
_entity.id
_entity.type
_entity.pdbx_description
1 polymer ?
#
loop_
_entity_poly.entity_id
_entity_poly.type
_entity_poly.pdbx_seq_one_letter_code
_entity_poly.pdbx_strand_id
1 'polypeptide(L)'
;MGGSHRSGMPKKSSDGARLFIATIMGIVFGFFVGMSFPYVSLNKINLPSSLISSLDVAITDIHRSTTSKSLEDHGPSNVPKIYVQTNPRGAELLPPGIIVSESDLYLRRLWGDPSEDLKKKPKYLVTFTVGLDQKNNIDAAVKKFSEDFIIMLFHYDGRVTEWDQFEWSKSAIHVSVKKQTKWWYAKRFLHPDIIAAYEYIFIWDEDLGVEHFNGNKYIELVKRHGLEISQPGLEPNNGLTWQMTKRRGDREVHKDTEEKPGWCSDPRLPPCAAFVEIMAPVFSREAWRCVWHMLQNDLVHGWGLDFALRRCVEGQSENGKAPWEGVRARCRSEWAEFQSRLNEADKSYLAHSGKV
;
A
#
# COMPACT_ATOMS: atom_id res chain seq x y z
N MET A 1 -21.04 37.23 75.33
CA MET A 1 -19.86 36.45 75.75
C MET A 1 -19.54 35.42 74.67
N GLY A 2 -18.34 35.51 74.09
CA GLY A 2 -17.59 34.39 73.48
C GLY A 2 -18.00 33.89 72.08
N GLY A 3 -17.05 33.88 71.14
CA GLY A 3 -17.08 32.99 69.97
C GLY A 3 -16.49 33.56 68.68
N SER A 4 -15.20 33.89 68.64
CA SER A 4 -14.15 33.22 67.83
C SER A 4 -14.25 33.36 66.30
N HIS A 5 -13.37 34.22 65.78
CA HIS A 5 -12.82 34.14 64.44
C HIS A 5 -12.19 32.77 64.19
N ARG A 6 -12.45 32.16 63.04
CA ARG A 6 -11.59 31.11 62.48
C ARG A 6 -11.43 31.29 60.98
N SER A 7 -10.24 31.73 60.61
CA SER A 7 -9.68 31.72 59.26
C SER A 7 -9.53 30.28 58.77
N GLY A 8 -10.16 29.97 57.63
CA GLY A 8 -9.97 28.70 56.91
C GLY A 8 -9.10 28.94 55.68
N MET A 9 -7.83 28.54 55.76
CA MET A 9 -6.86 28.54 54.68
C MET A 9 -7.30 27.53 53.57
N PRO A 10 -7.15 27.84 52.27
CA PRO A 10 -7.55 26.92 51.22
C PRO A 10 -6.56 25.75 51.16
N LYS A 11 -7.07 24.54 51.44
CA LYS A 11 -6.32 23.29 51.31
C LYS A 11 -6.10 23.01 49.82
N LYS A 12 -4.89 23.33 49.33
CA LYS A 12 -4.44 23.04 47.96
C LYS A 12 -4.59 21.53 47.69
N SER A 13 -5.36 21.14 46.68
CA SER A 13 -5.63 19.73 46.41
C SER A 13 -4.35 19.01 46.01
N SER A 14 -3.99 17.98 46.78
CA SER A 14 -2.87 17.08 46.51
C SER A 14 -3.19 16.06 45.40
N ASP A 15 -4.36 16.17 44.77
CA ASP A 15 -4.87 15.16 43.83
C ASP A 15 -4.18 15.23 42.47
N GLY A 16 -3.82 16.44 42.00
CA GLY A 16 -3.05 16.60 40.76
C GLY A 16 -1.66 15.96 40.87
N ALA A 17 -0.98 16.16 42.01
CA ALA A 17 0.33 15.54 42.26
C ALA A 17 0.24 14.02 42.38
N ARG A 18 -0.81 13.49 43.03
CA ARG A 18 -1.05 12.04 43.13
C ARG A 18 -1.35 11.41 41.77
N LEU A 19 -2.11 12.07 40.92
CA LEU A 19 -2.43 11.58 39.58
C LEU A 19 -1.17 11.55 38.71
N PHE A 20 -0.35 12.62 38.75
CA PHE A 20 0.93 12.65 38.03
C PHE A 20 1.90 11.56 38.51
N ILE A 21 2.01 11.35 39.83
CA ILE A 21 2.87 10.30 40.39
C ILE A 21 2.35 8.92 40.00
N ALA A 22 1.05 8.68 40.02
CA ALA A 22 0.45 7.41 39.60
C ALA A 22 0.71 7.11 38.12
N THR A 23 0.62 8.12 37.24
CA THR A 23 0.89 7.95 35.80
C THR A 23 2.37 7.64 35.55
N ILE A 24 3.30 8.33 36.22
CA ILE A 24 4.74 8.06 36.09
C ILE A 24 5.06 6.66 36.61
N MET A 25 4.50 6.27 37.77
CA MET A 25 4.68 4.93 38.33
C MET A 25 4.09 3.85 37.40
N GLY A 26 2.96 4.11 36.73
CA GLY A 26 2.37 3.21 35.74
C GLY A 26 3.23 3.06 34.49
N ILE A 27 3.82 4.15 33.98
CA ILE A 27 4.75 4.11 32.82
C ILE A 27 6.02 3.35 33.18
N VAL A 28 6.61 3.64 34.34
CA VAL A 28 7.82 2.96 34.82
C VAL A 28 7.53 1.48 35.06
N PHE A 29 6.43 1.13 35.71
CA PHE A 29 6.02 -0.26 35.91
C PHE A 29 5.76 -0.98 34.58
N GLY A 30 5.07 -0.34 33.62
CA GLY A 30 4.84 -0.89 32.29
C GLY A 30 6.14 -1.09 31.50
N PHE A 31 7.09 -0.17 31.62
CA PHE A 31 8.41 -0.27 31.01
C PHE A 31 9.24 -1.42 31.62
N PHE A 32 9.23 -1.57 32.95
CA PHE A 32 9.92 -2.67 33.62
C PHE A 32 9.25 -4.02 33.36
N VAL A 33 7.92 -4.10 33.28
CA VAL A 33 7.23 -5.32 32.85
C VAL A 33 7.60 -5.64 31.39
N GLY A 34 7.61 -4.65 30.51
CA GLY A 34 8.01 -4.81 29.10
C GLY A 34 9.47 -5.24 28.90
N MET A 35 10.39 -4.77 29.74
CA MET A 35 11.80 -5.17 29.71
C MET A 35 12.10 -6.48 30.45
N SER A 36 11.27 -6.84 31.44
CA SER A 36 11.45 -8.05 32.26
C SER A 36 10.84 -9.31 31.63
N PHE A 37 10.23 -9.19 30.45
CA PHE A 37 9.99 -10.32 29.56
C PHE A 37 11.16 -10.46 28.58
N PRO A 38 12.25 -11.18 28.92
CA PRO A 38 13.09 -11.74 27.87
C PRO A 38 12.17 -12.62 27.03
N TYR A 39 12.28 -12.50 25.70
CA TYR A 39 11.66 -13.39 24.70
C TYR A 39 11.08 -14.64 25.35
N VAL A 40 9.77 -14.65 25.61
CA VAL A 40 9.11 -15.89 25.99
C VAL A 40 9.27 -16.77 24.76
N SER A 41 10.21 -17.71 24.83
CA SER A 41 10.21 -18.87 23.96
C SER A 41 8.85 -19.51 24.13
N LEU A 42 7.95 -19.29 23.17
CA LEU A 42 6.66 -19.96 23.08
C LEU A 42 6.86 -21.43 22.67
N ASN A 43 7.74 -22.15 23.37
CA ASN A 43 7.81 -23.59 23.27
C ASN A 43 6.66 -24.15 24.10
N LYS A 44 5.53 -24.36 23.40
CA LYS A 44 4.23 -24.90 23.84
C LYS A 44 3.12 -23.87 24.04
N ILE A 45 2.70 -23.26 22.93
CA ILE A 45 1.27 -23.03 22.71
C ILE A 45 0.84 -23.96 21.58
N ASN A 46 -0.07 -24.89 21.87
CA ASN A 46 -0.73 -25.68 20.83
C ASN A 46 -1.72 -24.78 20.09
N LEU A 47 -1.26 -24.13 19.04
CA LEU A 47 -2.11 -23.41 18.09
C LEU A 47 -2.63 -24.40 17.04
N PRO A 48 -3.92 -24.33 16.65
CA PRO A 48 -4.45 -25.13 15.56
C PRO A 48 -3.71 -24.79 14.25
N SER A 49 -3.47 -25.82 13.44
CA SER A 49 -2.57 -25.86 12.27
C SER A 49 -2.92 -24.90 11.10
N SER A 50 -3.88 -24.00 11.26
CA SER A 50 -4.33 -23.06 10.21
C SER A 50 -3.68 -21.68 10.26
N LEU A 51 -2.71 -21.42 11.16
CA LEU A 51 -2.15 -20.07 11.37
C LEU A 51 -0.61 -19.96 11.28
N ILE A 52 0.14 -21.03 11.00
CA ILE A 52 1.62 -21.04 11.15
C ILE A 52 2.41 -21.03 9.82
N SER A 53 1.78 -21.00 8.63
CA SER A 53 2.55 -21.25 7.39
C SER A 53 3.28 -20.05 6.76
N SER A 54 3.04 -18.79 7.13
CA SER A 54 3.59 -17.65 6.35
C SER A 54 4.75 -16.90 6.99
N LEU A 55 4.90 -16.95 8.32
CA LEU A 55 5.91 -16.13 9.02
C LEU A 55 7.26 -16.84 9.20
N ASP A 56 7.27 -18.17 9.37
CA ASP A 56 8.50 -18.94 9.60
C ASP A 56 9.26 -19.31 8.30
N VAL A 57 8.59 -19.31 7.14
CA VAL A 57 9.25 -19.54 5.83
C VAL A 57 10.13 -18.35 5.44
N ALA A 58 9.76 -17.13 5.82
CA ALA A 58 10.49 -15.92 5.44
C ALA A 58 11.87 -15.76 6.11
N ILE A 59 12.14 -16.50 7.21
CA ILE A 59 13.38 -16.35 7.99
C ILE A 59 14.42 -17.44 7.65
N THR A 60 14.02 -18.55 7.04
CA THR A 60 14.93 -19.71 6.88
C THR A 60 15.55 -19.82 5.48
N ASP A 61 15.03 -19.12 4.47
CA ASP A 61 15.51 -19.23 3.08
C ASP A 61 16.78 -18.41 2.75
N ILE A 62 17.37 -17.71 3.73
CA ILE A 62 18.59 -16.92 3.52
C ILE A 62 19.87 -17.79 3.45
N HIS A 63 19.81 -19.10 3.75
CA HIS A 63 21.03 -19.93 3.82
C HIS A 63 21.10 -21.18 2.91
N ARG A 64 20.34 -21.27 1.81
CA ARG A 64 20.48 -22.42 0.89
C ARG A 64 20.42 -22.08 -0.60
N SER A 65 21.35 -21.24 -1.05
CA SER A 65 21.77 -21.23 -2.46
C SER A 65 22.80 -22.33 -2.70
N THR A 66 22.40 -23.42 -3.35
CA THR A 66 23.30 -24.13 -4.29
C THR A 66 22.55 -25.01 -5.29
N THR A 67 22.77 -24.73 -6.57
CA THR A 67 22.74 -25.64 -7.75
C THR A 67 21.44 -26.34 -8.17
N SER A 68 20.94 -25.97 -9.35
CA SER A 68 20.55 -26.92 -10.42
C SER A 68 20.29 -26.14 -11.72
N LYS A 69 21.25 -26.18 -12.65
CA LYS A 69 21.20 -26.86 -13.96
C LYS A 69 19.93 -26.58 -14.79
N SER A 70 20.15 -25.83 -15.87
CA SER A 70 19.28 -25.71 -17.03
C SER A 70 18.85 -27.08 -17.56
N LEU A 71 17.55 -27.26 -17.76
CA LEU A 71 17.00 -28.34 -18.56
C LEU A 71 16.36 -27.74 -19.81
N GLU A 72 16.95 -28.11 -20.94
CA GLU A 72 16.52 -27.77 -22.27
C GLU A 72 15.16 -28.37 -22.62
N ASP A 73 14.57 -27.67 -23.58
CA ASP A 73 13.41 -27.95 -24.43
C ASP A 73 13.26 -29.42 -24.88
N HIS A 74 12.16 -30.05 -24.48
CA HIS A 74 11.59 -31.21 -25.17
C HIS A 74 10.06 -31.07 -25.27
N GLY A 75 9.57 -31.06 -26.51
CA GLY A 75 8.17 -30.97 -26.90
C GLY A 75 7.31 -32.21 -26.58
N PRO A 76 6.11 -32.30 -27.19
CA PRO A 76 4.86 -32.18 -26.46
C PRO A 76 4.30 -33.55 -26.06
N SER A 77 4.05 -33.73 -24.76
CA SER A 77 3.42 -34.93 -24.22
C SER A 77 2.22 -34.54 -23.35
N ASN A 78 1.02 -34.66 -23.94
CA ASN A 78 -0.28 -34.81 -23.27
C ASN A 78 -0.55 -33.92 -22.05
N VAL A 79 -0.83 -32.64 -22.29
CA VAL A 79 -1.62 -31.83 -21.36
C VAL A 79 -3.02 -32.45 -21.27
N PRO A 80 -3.56 -32.79 -20.09
CA PRO A 80 -4.95 -33.20 -19.99
C PRO A 80 -5.78 -32.03 -20.52
N LYS A 81 -6.62 -32.27 -21.54
CA LYS A 81 -7.60 -31.28 -21.98
C LYS A 81 -8.42 -30.88 -20.77
N ILE A 82 -8.15 -29.69 -20.24
CA ILE A 82 -9.01 -29.04 -19.25
C ILE A 82 -10.40 -29.07 -19.87
N TYR A 83 -11.30 -29.81 -19.23
CA TYR A 83 -12.70 -29.87 -19.63
C TYR A 83 -13.27 -28.46 -19.42
N VAL A 84 -13.30 -27.67 -20.49
CA VAL A 84 -13.99 -26.39 -20.50
C VAL A 84 -15.46 -26.73 -20.40
N GLN A 85 -16.01 -26.59 -19.20
CA GLN A 85 -17.45 -26.66 -18.97
C GLN A 85 -18.08 -25.68 -19.97
N THR A 86 -18.85 -26.17 -20.93
CA THR A 86 -19.65 -25.33 -21.82
C THR A 86 -20.42 -24.38 -20.92
N ASN A 87 -20.17 -23.07 -21.04
CA ASN A 87 -20.77 -22.07 -20.17
C ASN A 87 -22.28 -22.37 -20.05
N PRO A 88 -22.82 -22.50 -18.83
CA PRO A 88 -24.25 -22.75 -18.66
C PRO A 88 -25.06 -21.67 -19.38
N ARG A 89 -26.27 -22.00 -19.86
CA ARG A 89 -27.15 -20.96 -20.42
C ARG A 89 -27.32 -19.82 -19.41
N GLY A 90 -27.09 -18.58 -19.84
CA GLY A 90 -27.00 -17.40 -18.99
C GLY A 90 -25.58 -16.95 -18.66
N ALA A 91 -24.56 -17.75 -19.00
CA ALA A 91 -23.13 -17.37 -18.92
C ALA A 91 -22.56 -16.99 -20.30
N GLU A 92 -23.42 -16.69 -21.28
CA GLU A 92 -22.98 -16.11 -22.55
C GLU A 92 -22.29 -14.77 -22.27
N LEU A 93 -21.19 -14.50 -22.98
CA LEU A 93 -20.55 -13.19 -22.94
C LEU A 93 -21.56 -12.14 -23.42
N LEU A 94 -21.58 -10.98 -22.76
CA LEU A 94 -22.36 -9.85 -23.23
C LEU A 94 -21.99 -9.52 -24.69
N PRO A 95 -22.95 -9.08 -25.52
CA PRO A 95 -22.71 -8.71 -26.91
C PRO A 95 -21.44 -7.87 -27.12
N PRO A 96 -20.67 -8.12 -28.20
CA PRO A 96 -19.54 -7.28 -28.58
C PRO A 96 -19.96 -5.81 -28.61
N GLY A 97 -19.24 -4.95 -27.88
CA GLY A 97 -19.57 -3.53 -27.71
C GLY A 97 -20.22 -3.16 -26.37
N ILE A 98 -20.72 -4.15 -25.60
CA ILE A 98 -21.10 -3.94 -24.19
C ILE A 98 -19.88 -4.16 -23.27
N ILE A 99 -19.01 -5.11 -23.64
CA ILE A 99 -17.78 -5.40 -22.90
C ILE A 99 -16.67 -4.46 -23.37
N VAL A 100 -16.11 -3.71 -22.43
CA VAL A 100 -14.88 -2.94 -22.60
C VAL A 100 -13.70 -3.67 -21.98
N SER A 101 -12.51 -3.52 -22.57
CA SER A 101 -11.29 -4.21 -22.11
C SER A 101 -10.76 -3.68 -20.77
N GLU A 102 -11.11 -2.44 -20.43
CA GLU A 102 -10.67 -1.76 -19.22
C GLU A 102 -11.88 -1.17 -18.52
N SER A 103 -11.92 -1.26 -17.18
CA SER A 103 -12.85 -0.47 -16.37
C SER A 103 -12.18 0.84 -15.94
N ASP A 104 -13.00 1.82 -15.57
CA ASP A 104 -12.55 3.15 -15.17
C ASP A 104 -13.49 3.80 -14.13
N LEU A 105 -13.06 4.94 -13.59
CA LEU A 105 -13.83 5.77 -12.66
C LEU A 105 -14.34 7.06 -13.32
N TYR A 106 -14.48 7.09 -14.65
CA TYR A 106 -14.92 8.29 -15.33
C TYR A 106 -16.40 8.58 -15.05
N LEU A 107 -16.67 9.81 -14.61
CA LEU A 107 -18.02 10.29 -14.38
C LEU A 107 -18.74 10.44 -15.72
N ARG A 108 -19.89 9.78 -15.84
CA ARG A 108 -20.74 9.75 -17.03
C ARG A 108 -22.19 10.04 -16.63
N ARG A 109 -22.92 10.76 -17.47
CA ARG A 109 -24.36 10.98 -17.34
C ARG A 109 -25.10 9.68 -17.61
N LEU A 110 -26.25 9.50 -16.94
CA LEU A 110 -27.11 8.33 -17.10
C LEU A 110 -28.03 8.41 -18.33
N TRP A 111 -27.92 9.49 -19.11
CA TRP A 111 -28.74 9.76 -20.29
C TRP A 111 -27.90 10.41 -21.39
N GLY A 112 -28.37 10.33 -22.63
CA GLY A 112 -27.63 10.80 -23.80
C GLY A 112 -26.54 9.81 -24.23
N ASP A 113 -25.52 10.30 -24.90
CA ASP A 113 -24.32 9.52 -25.25
C ASP A 113 -23.21 9.77 -24.21
N PRO A 114 -22.90 8.80 -23.33
CA PRO A 114 -21.87 8.95 -22.30
C PRO A 114 -20.46 9.16 -22.86
N SER A 115 -20.22 8.86 -24.14
CA SER A 115 -18.92 9.08 -24.77
C SER A 115 -18.63 10.57 -24.99
N GLU A 116 -19.66 11.42 -25.06
CA GLU A 116 -19.54 12.87 -25.21
C GLU A 116 -19.14 13.58 -23.90
N ASP A 117 -19.30 12.92 -22.76
CA ASP A 117 -19.02 13.51 -21.44
C ASP A 117 -17.52 13.70 -21.21
N LEU A 118 -16.69 12.91 -21.90
CA LEU A 118 -15.24 12.89 -21.74
C LEU A 118 -14.57 13.54 -22.95
N LYS A 119 -14.50 14.88 -22.95
CA LYS A 119 -13.74 15.66 -23.95
C LYS A 119 -12.28 15.19 -24.07
N LYS A 120 -11.71 14.76 -22.94
CA LYS A 120 -10.38 14.18 -22.82
C LYS A 120 -10.47 13.05 -21.81
N LYS A 121 -9.85 11.90 -22.10
CA LYS A 121 -9.79 10.78 -21.17
C LYS A 121 -8.63 11.01 -20.18
N PRO A 122 -8.91 11.16 -18.87
CA PRO A 122 -7.86 11.25 -17.87
C PRO A 122 -7.02 9.98 -17.86
N LYS A 123 -5.71 10.16 -17.71
CA LYS A 123 -4.72 9.07 -17.79
C LYS A 123 -4.16 8.68 -16.43
N TYR A 124 -4.33 9.54 -15.43
CA TYR A 124 -3.73 9.37 -14.11
C TYR A 124 -4.79 9.49 -13.03
N LEU A 125 -4.57 8.80 -11.92
CA LEU A 125 -5.43 8.85 -10.75
C LEU A 125 -4.60 9.34 -9.57
N VAL A 126 -5.10 10.34 -8.84
CA VAL A 126 -4.54 10.73 -7.56
C VAL A 126 -5.57 10.57 -6.46
N THR A 127 -5.14 9.90 -5.39
CA THR A 127 -5.93 9.66 -4.21
C THR A 127 -5.30 10.34 -3.00
N PHE A 128 -6.14 10.97 -2.19
CA PHE A 128 -5.76 11.55 -0.91
C PHE A 128 -6.60 10.95 0.19
N THR A 129 -5.99 10.60 1.32
CA THR A 129 -6.73 10.20 2.53
C THR A 129 -6.88 11.40 3.44
N VAL A 130 -8.11 11.92 3.50
CA VAL A 130 -8.37 13.29 3.96
C VAL A 130 -9.29 13.38 5.18
N GLY A 131 -9.01 14.37 6.01
CA GLY A 131 -9.90 14.94 7.01
C GLY A 131 -10.05 16.45 6.80
N LEU A 132 -11.13 17.01 7.34
CA LEU A 132 -11.49 18.40 7.07
C LEU A 132 -10.40 19.41 7.50
N ASP A 133 -9.65 19.09 8.55
CA ASP A 133 -8.61 19.97 9.08
C ASP A 133 -7.48 20.23 8.07
N GLN A 134 -7.25 19.32 7.11
CA GLN A 134 -6.23 19.44 6.06
C GLN A 134 -6.76 19.94 4.71
N LYS A 135 -8.03 20.34 4.63
CA LYS A 135 -8.69 20.72 3.36
C LYS A 135 -7.95 21.81 2.57
N ASN A 136 -7.31 22.76 3.26
CA ASN A 136 -6.59 23.85 2.61
C ASN A 136 -5.29 23.34 1.97
N ASN A 137 -4.63 22.36 2.60
CA ASN A 137 -3.44 21.74 2.02
C ASN A 137 -3.83 20.90 0.79
N ILE A 138 -4.94 20.17 0.86
CA ILE A 138 -5.48 19.44 -0.28
C ILE A 138 -5.88 20.37 -1.43
N ASP A 139 -6.51 21.52 -1.15
CA ASP A 139 -6.81 22.52 -2.18
C ASP A 139 -5.52 23.03 -2.86
N ALA A 140 -4.45 23.25 -2.10
CA ALA A 140 -3.14 23.60 -2.66
C ALA A 140 -2.55 22.46 -3.51
N ALA A 141 -2.71 21.20 -3.07
CA ALA A 141 -2.22 20.02 -3.76
C ALA A 141 -2.95 19.77 -5.08
N VAL A 142 -4.29 19.82 -5.09
CA VAL A 142 -5.11 19.59 -6.29
C VAL A 142 -4.74 20.56 -7.42
N LYS A 143 -4.39 21.81 -7.10
CA LYS A 143 -3.92 22.81 -8.07
C LYS A 143 -2.60 22.45 -8.76
N LYS A 144 -1.86 21.43 -8.29
CA LYS A 144 -0.61 20.94 -8.91
C LYS A 144 -0.84 19.86 -9.96
N PHE A 145 -2.08 19.39 -10.11
CA PHE A 145 -2.47 18.36 -11.08
C PHE A 145 -3.27 18.99 -12.21
N SER A 146 -3.06 18.49 -13.43
CA SER A 146 -3.78 18.93 -14.62
C SER A 146 -5.09 18.14 -14.80
N GLU A 147 -5.87 18.49 -15.83
CA GLU A 147 -7.06 17.75 -16.27
C GLU A 147 -6.79 16.28 -16.69
N ASP A 148 -5.52 15.88 -16.83
CA ASP A 148 -5.16 14.48 -17.08
C ASP A 148 -5.30 13.59 -15.83
N PHE A 149 -5.57 14.20 -14.66
CA PHE A 149 -5.70 13.53 -13.38
C PHE A 149 -7.15 13.51 -12.91
N ILE A 150 -7.63 12.32 -12.53
CA ILE A 150 -8.81 12.21 -11.67
C ILE A 150 -8.39 12.38 -10.22
N ILE A 151 -9.15 13.20 -9.48
CA ILE A 151 -8.99 13.37 -8.04
C ILE A 151 -10.00 12.48 -7.32
N MET A 152 -9.51 11.67 -6.38
CA MET A 152 -10.33 10.85 -5.49
C MET A 152 -9.95 11.11 -4.04
N LEU A 153 -10.94 11.38 -3.18
CA LEU A 153 -10.75 11.70 -1.78
C LEU A 153 -11.33 10.59 -0.91
N PHE A 154 -10.52 10.08 0.02
CA PHE A 154 -10.90 9.09 1.02
C PHE A 154 -11.12 9.77 2.38
N HIS A 155 -12.38 10.03 2.73
CA HIS A 155 -12.78 10.80 3.91
C HIS A 155 -12.84 9.93 5.16
N TYR A 156 -11.77 9.90 5.95
CA TYR A 156 -11.72 9.09 7.18
C TYR A 156 -12.54 9.70 8.33
N ASP A 157 -12.87 10.98 8.26
CA ASP A 157 -13.69 11.70 9.26
C ASP A 157 -15.21 11.65 8.95
N GLY A 158 -15.55 11.25 7.71
CA GLY A 158 -16.91 11.19 7.20
C GLY A 158 -17.54 12.55 6.89
N ARG A 159 -16.73 13.60 6.66
CA ARG A 159 -17.18 14.97 6.39
C ARG A 159 -16.98 15.34 4.92
N VAL A 160 -18.02 15.13 4.11
CA VAL A 160 -17.97 15.34 2.66
C VAL A 160 -18.53 16.70 2.24
N THR A 161 -19.70 17.10 2.76
CA THR A 161 -20.43 18.31 2.33
C THR A 161 -19.63 19.59 2.52
N GLU A 162 -18.77 19.66 3.53
CA GLU A 162 -17.93 20.83 3.75
C GLU A 162 -16.92 21.08 2.63
N TRP A 163 -16.60 20.08 1.81
CA TRP A 163 -15.70 20.23 0.67
C TRP A 163 -16.37 20.91 -0.54
N ASP A 164 -17.70 21.01 -0.57
CA ASP A 164 -18.47 21.68 -1.64
C ASP A 164 -18.12 23.16 -1.81
N GLN A 165 -17.41 23.75 -0.84
CA GLN A 165 -16.84 25.09 -0.94
C GLN A 165 -15.79 25.22 -2.06
N PHE A 166 -15.19 24.11 -2.49
CA PHE A 166 -14.22 24.08 -3.58
C PHE A 166 -14.89 23.58 -4.86
N GLU A 167 -14.88 24.40 -5.92
CA GLU A 167 -15.53 24.02 -7.19
C GLU A 167 -14.94 22.74 -7.80
N TRP A 168 -13.63 22.51 -7.66
CA TRP A 168 -13.00 21.28 -8.14
C TRP A 168 -13.49 20.04 -7.38
N SER A 169 -13.94 20.18 -6.13
CA SER A 169 -14.42 19.07 -5.31
C SER A 169 -15.70 18.47 -5.88
N LYS A 170 -16.56 19.27 -6.51
CA LYS A 170 -17.80 18.79 -7.14
C LYS A 170 -17.54 17.83 -8.31
N SER A 171 -16.35 17.88 -8.89
CA SER A 171 -15.90 16.98 -9.96
C SER A 171 -14.98 15.86 -9.46
N ALA A 172 -14.62 15.87 -8.18
CA ALA A 172 -13.81 14.83 -7.57
C ALA A 172 -14.68 13.64 -7.13
N ILE A 173 -14.05 12.48 -6.96
CA ILE A 173 -14.72 11.29 -6.43
C ILE A 173 -14.55 11.28 -4.91
N HIS A 174 -15.66 11.24 -4.17
CA HIS A 174 -15.64 11.19 -2.72
C HIS A 174 -16.04 9.79 -2.23
N VAL A 175 -15.17 9.17 -1.43
CA VAL A 175 -15.48 7.93 -0.71
C VAL A 175 -15.33 8.19 0.77
N SER A 176 -16.38 7.88 1.55
CA SER A 176 -16.47 8.27 2.96
C SER A 176 -16.87 7.10 3.83
N VAL A 177 -15.92 6.64 4.66
CA VAL A 177 -16.10 5.62 5.68
C VAL A 177 -15.33 6.04 6.93
N LYS A 178 -16.05 6.28 8.03
CA LYS A 178 -15.44 6.80 9.25
C LYS A 178 -14.39 5.84 9.82
N LYS A 179 -13.29 6.41 10.32
CA LYS A 179 -12.22 5.72 11.08
C LYS A 179 -11.55 4.59 10.29
N GLN A 180 -11.36 4.78 8.99
CA GLN A 180 -10.60 3.87 8.14
C GLN A 180 -9.28 4.48 7.71
N THR A 181 -8.29 3.64 7.45
CA THR A 181 -6.94 4.07 7.07
C THR A 181 -6.76 4.11 5.56
N LYS A 182 -5.74 4.83 5.10
CA LYS A 182 -5.39 4.98 3.67
C LYS A 182 -5.39 3.66 2.90
N TRP A 183 -4.71 2.65 3.45
CA TRP A 183 -4.57 1.35 2.80
C TRP A 183 -5.85 0.51 2.83
N TRP A 184 -6.72 0.71 3.83
CA TRP A 184 -8.04 0.10 3.86
C TRP A 184 -8.90 0.56 2.67
N TYR A 185 -8.86 1.86 2.36
CA TYR A 185 -9.52 2.44 1.20
C TYR A 185 -8.90 1.95 -0.10
N ALA A 186 -7.58 2.06 -0.24
CA ALA A 186 -6.87 1.64 -1.44
C ALA A 186 -7.18 0.17 -1.79
N LYS A 187 -7.19 -0.72 -0.78
CA LYS A 187 -7.53 -2.14 -0.99
C LYS A 187 -8.94 -2.34 -1.55
N ARG A 188 -9.92 -1.51 -1.15
CA ARG A 188 -11.35 -1.70 -1.49
C ARG A 188 -11.79 -0.96 -2.74
N PHE A 189 -11.22 0.20 -3.01
CA PHE A 189 -11.68 1.10 -4.07
C PHE A 189 -10.72 1.22 -5.25
N LEU A 190 -9.48 0.75 -5.09
CA LEU A 190 -8.46 0.77 -6.15
C LEU A 190 -8.13 -0.65 -6.62
N HIS A 191 -9.15 -1.50 -6.83
CA HIS A 191 -8.94 -2.82 -7.40
C HIS A 191 -8.29 -2.69 -8.80
N PRO A 192 -7.27 -3.48 -9.16
CA PRO A 192 -6.54 -3.32 -10.42
C PRO A 192 -7.42 -3.30 -11.67
N ASP A 193 -8.50 -4.09 -11.67
CA ASP A 193 -9.43 -4.15 -12.79
C ASP A 193 -10.42 -2.96 -12.85
N ILE A 194 -10.61 -2.23 -11.74
CA ILE A 194 -11.46 -1.02 -11.65
C ILE A 194 -10.71 0.20 -12.15
N ILE A 195 -9.41 0.28 -11.86
CA ILE A 195 -8.54 1.39 -12.23
C ILE A 195 -7.67 1.07 -13.45
N ALA A 196 -8.09 0.08 -14.25
CA ALA A 196 -7.31 -0.43 -15.38
C ALA A 196 -7.05 0.65 -16.43
N ALA A 197 -7.90 1.67 -16.57
CA ALA A 197 -7.69 2.76 -17.52
C ALA A 197 -6.60 3.77 -17.15
N TYR A 198 -6.05 3.74 -15.93
CA TYR A 198 -5.07 4.72 -15.47
C TYR A 198 -3.64 4.19 -15.57
N GLU A 199 -2.74 4.97 -16.17
CA GLU A 199 -1.34 4.60 -16.36
C GLU A 199 -0.55 4.67 -15.04
N TYR A 200 -0.82 5.69 -14.22
CA TYR A 200 -0.17 5.92 -12.92
C TYR A 200 -1.19 6.29 -11.84
N ILE A 201 -0.94 5.77 -10.64
CA ILE A 201 -1.81 5.86 -9.47
C ILE A 201 -1.02 6.45 -8.30
N PHE A 202 -1.44 7.61 -7.82
CA PHE A 202 -0.85 8.32 -6.69
C PHE A 202 -1.69 8.04 -5.45
N ILE A 203 -1.03 7.67 -4.35
CA ILE A 203 -1.72 7.34 -3.08
C ILE A 203 -1.07 8.14 -1.95
N TRP A 204 -1.51 9.38 -1.78
CA TRP A 204 -0.81 10.37 -0.96
C TRP A 204 -1.50 10.62 0.39
N ASP A 205 -0.67 10.93 1.37
CA ASP A 205 -1.11 11.56 2.62
C ASP A 205 -1.51 13.02 2.38
N GLU A 206 -2.29 13.55 3.31
CA GLU A 206 -2.95 14.85 3.21
C GLU A 206 -2.11 16.04 3.68
N ASP A 207 -0.99 15.78 4.36
CA ASP A 207 -0.14 16.77 5.04
C ASP A 207 1.19 17.06 4.29
N LEU A 208 1.29 16.63 3.03
CA LEU A 208 2.45 16.85 2.18
C LEU A 208 2.55 18.31 1.72
N GLY A 209 3.75 18.90 1.84
CA GLY A 209 4.07 20.19 1.22
C GLY A 209 4.20 20.09 -0.30
N VAL A 210 3.61 21.04 -1.02
CA VAL A 210 3.45 20.99 -2.48
C VAL A 210 3.99 22.23 -3.20
N GLU A 211 4.69 23.11 -2.50
CA GLU A 211 5.18 24.41 -2.98
C GLU A 211 5.99 24.24 -4.28
N HIS A 212 6.88 23.25 -4.29
CA HIS A 212 7.80 22.96 -5.38
C HIS A 212 7.40 21.77 -6.27
N PHE A 213 6.18 21.24 -6.07
CA PHE A 213 5.70 20.10 -6.84
C PHE A 213 4.96 20.53 -8.12
N ASN A 214 5.08 19.72 -9.17
CA ASN A 214 4.33 19.84 -10.42
C ASN A 214 4.02 18.44 -10.95
N GLY A 215 2.73 18.07 -11.02
CA GLY A 215 2.30 16.71 -11.37
C GLY A 215 2.69 16.30 -12.80
N ASN A 216 2.58 17.21 -13.76
CA ASN A 216 2.92 16.92 -15.16
C ASN A 216 4.43 16.67 -15.33
N LYS A 217 5.26 17.52 -14.72
CA LYS A 217 6.73 17.36 -14.76
C LYS A 217 7.19 16.12 -14.02
N TYR A 218 6.54 15.79 -12.91
CA TYR A 218 6.82 14.56 -12.19
C TYR A 218 6.55 13.32 -13.07
N ILE A 219 5.38 13.23 -13.72
CA ILE A 219 5.07 12.12 -14.63
C ILE A 219 6.04 12.06 -15.82
N GLU A 220 6.46 13.20 -16.36
CA GLU A 220 7.48 13.25 -17.41
C GLU A 220 8.77 12.54 -16.97
N LEU A 221 9.25 12.82 -15.75
CA LEU A 221 10.44 12.19 -15.17
C LEU A 221 10.24 10.70 -14.91
N VAL A 222 9.10 10.32 -14.32
CA VAL A 222 8.76 8.92 -14.02
C VAL A 222 8.78 8.08 -15.29
N LYS A 223 8.14 8.57 -16.36
CA LYS A 223 8.13 7.89 -17.66
C LYS A 223 9.51 7.85 -18.32
N ARG A 224 10.24 8.98 -18.32
CA ARG A 224 11.58 9.09 -18.90
C ARG A 224 12.56 8.10 -18.27
N HIS A 225 12.47 7.91 -16.96
CA HIS A 225 13.37 7.04 -16.19
C HIS A 225 12.81 5.62 -15.96
N GLY A 226 11.66 5.28 -16.54
CA GLY A 226 11.03 3.96 -16.42
C GLY A 226 10.75 3.55 -14.98
N LEU A 227 10.26 4.48 -14.16
CA LEU A 227 10.01 4.23 -12.73
C LEU A 227 8.62 3.64 -12.53
N GLU A 228 8.58 2.35 -12.21
CA GLU A 228 7.33 1.61 -11.96
C GLU A 228 6.75 1.87 -10.55
N ILE A 229 7.62 2.14 -9.57
CA ILE A 229 7.26 2.61 -8.23
C ILE A 229 8.17 3.79 -7.90
N SER A 230 7.58 4.92 -7.52
CA SER A 230 8.31 6.16 -7.28
C SER A 230 7.62 7.03 -6.23
N GLN A 231 8.29 8.07 -5.78
CA GLN A 231 7.70 9.19 -5.04
C GLN A 231 8.43 10.49 -5.40
N PRO A 232 7.81 11.66 -5.24
CA PRO A 232 8.52 12.93 -5.27
C PRO A 232 9.50 13.05 -4.09
N GLY A 233 10.58 13.82 -4.27
CA GLY A 233 11.49 14.13 -3.17
C GLY A 233 10.85 15.12 -2.18
N LEU A 234 11.05 14.89 -0.89
CA LEU A 234 10.54 15.71 0.21
C LEU A 234 11.55 16.77 0.63
N GLU A 235 11.06 17.97 0.94
CA GLU A 235 11.93 19.08 1.34
C GLU A 235 12.59 18.80 2.71
N PRO A 236 13.90 19.05 2.88
CA PRO A 236 14.64 18.64 4.08
C PRO A 236 14.34 19.41 5.36
N ASN A 237 13.47 20.41 5.32
CA ASN A 237 13.36 21.42 6.37
C ASN A 237 12.58 20.95 7.61
N ASN A 238 11.94 19.77 7.58
CA ASN A 238 11.25 19.19 8.75
C ASN A 238 11.37 17.66 8.79
N GLY A 239 12.09 17.14 9.79
CA GLY A 239 11.82 15.81 10.36
C GLY A 239 11.85 14.60 9.42
N LEU A 240 12.56 14.66 8.28
CA LEU A 240 12.63 13.52 7.36
C LEU A 240 13.23 12.29 8.07
N THR A 241 12.49 11.18 8.02
CA THR A 241 12.93 9.91 8.59
C THR A 241 14.11 9.34 7.79
N TRP A 242 14.01 9.35 6.46
CA TRP A 242 14.93 8.68 5.54
C TRP A 242 15.68 9.66 4.63
N GLN A 243 17.00 9.50 4.48
CA GLN A 243 17.77 10.25 3.48
C GLN A 243 17.32 9.91 2.05
N MET A 244 16.78 8.71 1.83
CA MET A 244 16.27 8.30 0.53
C MET A 244 15.11 9.17 0.04
N THR A 245 14.23 9.64 0.93
CA THR A 245 13.05 10.42 0.52
C THR A 245 13.37 11.90 0.31
N LYS A 246 14.56 12.34 0.73
CA LYS A 246 14.99 13.74 0.65
C LYS A 246 15.15 14.21 -0.79
N ARG A 247 14.56 15.36 -1.09
CA ARG A 247 14.76 16.10 -2.34
C ARG A 247 16.22 16.52 -2.48
N ARG A 248 16.78 16.31 -3.67
CA ARG A 248 18.14 16.73 -4.03
C ARG A 248 18.09 17.73 -5.17
N GLY A 249 18.91 18.78 -5.08
CA GLY A 249 18.95 19.86 -6.08
C GLY A 249 19.89 19.57 -7.25
N ASP A 250 20.74 18.54 -7.15
CA ASP A 250 21.82 18.23 -8.10
C ASP A 250 21.44 17.16 -9.14
N ARG A 251 20.26 16.55 -9.02
CA ARG A 251 19.84 15.40 -9.85
C ARG A 251 18.33 15.31 -10.00
N GLU A 252 17.88 14.66 -11.08
CA GLU A 252 16.44 14.41 -11.33
C GLU A 252 15.89 13.25 -10.48
N VAL A 253 16.67 12.19 -10.30
CA VAL A 253 16.29 10.96 -9.59
C VAL A 253 17.53 10.39 -8.85
N HIS A 254 17.32 9.78 -7.69
CA HIS A 254 18.28 8.88 -7.05
C HIS A 254 17.59 7.58 -6.64
N LYS A 255 18.33 6.47 -6.69
CA LYS A 255 17.84 5.13 -6.35
C LYS A 255 18.58 4.53 -5.16
N ASP A 256 19.60 5.22 -4.67
CA ASP A 256 20.51 4.84 -3.60
C ASP A 256 20.82 6.06 -2.72
N THR A 257 21.14 5.82 -1.46
CA THR A 257 21.59 6.83 -0.52
C THR A 257 22.46 6.23 0.57
N GLU A 258 23.29 7.07 1.17
CA GLU A 258 23.88 6.79 2.47
C GLU A 258 22.87 7.17 3.56
N GLU A 259 22.47 6.19 4.37
CA GLU A 259 21.64 6.41 5.56
C GLU A 259 22.50 6.52 6.83
N LYS A 260 21.84 6.80 7.96
CA LYS A 260 22.47 6.82 9.28
C LYS A 260 23.12 5.46 9.59
N PRO A 261 24.22 5.43 10.37
CA PRO A 261 24.87 4.17 10.77
C PRO A 261 23.89 3.19 11.41
N GLY A 262 23.90 1.94 10.94
CA GLY A 262 23.04 0.86 11.45
C GLY A 262 21.64 0.78 10.84
N TRP A 263 21.28 1.69 9.92
CA TRP A 263 19.96 1.68 9.27
C TRP A 263 19.91 0.81 8.00
N CYS A 264 21.06 0.55 7.37
CA CYS A 264 21.19 -0.38 6.25
C CYS A 264 21.69 -1.74 6.75
N SER A 265 20.90 -2.80 6.60
CA SER A 265 21.41 -4.18 6.73
C SER A 265 22.22 -4.60 5.49
N ASP A 266 21.75 -4.19 4.30
CA ASP A 266 22.44 -4.34 3.02
C ASP A 266 22.23 -3.05 2.20
N PRO A 267 23.30 -2.42 1.68
CA PRO A 267 23.22 -1.19 0.88
C PRO A 267 22.33 -1.30 -0.37
N ARG A 268 22.09 -2.51 -0.88
CA ARG A 268 21.24 -2.76 -2.05
C ARG A 268 19.76 -2.87 -1.70
N LEU A 269 19.40 -2.82 -0.42
CA LEU A 269 18.04 -2.98 0.04
C LEU A 269 17.51 -1.70 0.70
N PRO A 270 16.17 -1.54 0.78
CA PRO A 270 15.54 -0.54 1.61
C PRO A 270 16.08 -0.58 3.03
N PRO A 271 16.30 0.59 3.65
CA PRO A 271 15.91 1.92 3.16
C PRO A 271 16.94 2.57 2.22
N CYS A 272 18.09 1.93 2.00
CA CYS A 272 19.29 2.55 1.42
C CYS A 272 19.36 2.46 -0.10
N ALA A 273 18.59 1.54 -0.70
CA ALA A 273 18.34 1.51 -2.14
C ALA A 273 16.89 1.14 -2.46
N ALA A 274 16.38 1.68 -3.56
CA ALA A 274 15.06 1.39 -4.13
C ALA A 274 13.91 1.47 -3.11
N PHE A 275 13.94 2.49 -2.24
CA PHE A 275 12.95 2.70 -1.19
C PHE A 275 12.01 3.87 -1.55
N VAL A 276 10.71 3.60 -1.41
CA VAL A 276 9.61 4.55 -1.59
C VAL A 276 8.77 4.48 -0.34
N GLU A 277 8.64 5.61 0.35
CA GLU A 277 7.92 5.68 1.62
C GLU A 277 6.41 5.65 1.35
N ILE A 278 5.67 5.05 2.28
CA ILE A 278 4.22 4.90 2.14
C ILE A 278 3.47 6.23 2.09
N MET A 279 4.09 7.37 2.40
CA MET A 279 3.40 8.67 2.50
C MET A 279 3.03 9.29 1.15
N ALA A 280 3.91 9.20 0.15
CA ALA A 280 3.70 9.80 -1.17
C ALA A 280 3.96 8.86 -2.36
N PRO A 281 3.63 7.55 -2.28
CA PRO A 281 3.93 6.62 -3.35
C PRO A 281 3.12 6.90 -4.61
N VAL A 282 3.74 6.58 -5.73
CA VAL A 282 3.17 6.59 -7.07
C VAL A 282 3.53 5.26 -7.72
N PHE A 283 2.51 4.58 -8.23
CA PHE A 283 2.63 3.27 -8.85
C PHE A 283 2.24 3.37 -10.31
N SER A 284 2.95 2.68 -11.19
CA SER A 284 2.40 2.31 -12.48
C SER A 284 1.23 1.35 -12.29
N ARG A 285 0.36 1.25 -13.30
CA ARG A 285 -0.73 0.25 -13.33
C ARG A 285 -0.25 -1.17 -13.07
N GLU A 286 0.88 -1.56 -13.68
CA GLU A 286 1.42 -2.92 -13.58
C GLU A 286 1.99 -3.18 -12.17
N ALA A 287 2.74 -2.23 -11.62
CA ALA A 287 3.25 -2.35 -10.26
C ALA A 287 2.12 -2.35 -9.22
N TRP A 288 1.10 -1.49 -9.40
CA TRP A 288 -0.05 -1.46 -8.51
C TRP A 288 -0.80 -2.79 -8.47
N ARG A 289 -0.93 -3.48 -9.61
CA ARG A 289 -1.55 -4.82 -9.64
C ARG A 289 -0.86 -5.77 -8.67
N CYS A 290 0.47 -5.80 -8.64
CA CYS A 290 1.22 -6.61 -7.69
C CYS A 290 1.03 -6.11 -6.25
N VAL A 291 1.21 -4.80 -6.01
CA VAL A 291 1.11 -4.20 -4.66
C VAL A 291 -0.27 -4.45 -4.05
N TRP A 292 -1.33 -4.30 -4.83
CA TRP A 292 -2.70 -4.54 -4.38
C TRP A 292 -2.91 -5.98 -3.87
N HIS A 293 -2.27 -6.97 -4.49
CA HIS A 293 -2.32 -8.37 -4.02
C HIS A 293 -1.45 -8.62 -2.79
N MET A 294 -0.41 -7.80 -2.57
CA MET A 294 0.36 -7.82 -1.31
C MET A 294 -0.42 -7.25 -0.13
N LEU A 295 -1.33 -6.29 -0.38
CA LEU A 295 -2.17 -5.71 0.66
C LEU A 295 -3.18 -6.74 1.18
N GLN A 296 -3.10 -7.03 2.47
CA GLN A 296 -4.08 -7.88 3.15
C GLN A 296 -5.40 -7.14 3.38
N ASN A 297 -6.52 -7.86 3.40
CA ASN A 297 -7.85 -7.28 3.55
C ASN A 297 -8.12 -6.67 4.93
N ASP A 298 -7.42 -7.20 5.93
CA ASP A 298 -7.41 -6.82 7.35
C ASP A 298 -6.28 -5.84 7.69
N LEU A 299 -5.51 -5.38 6.70
CA LEU A 299 -4.42 -4.43 6.93
C LEU A 299 -4.98 -3.11 7.47
N VAL A 300 -4.73 -2.86 8.77
CA VAL A 300 -5.17 -1.64 9.45
C VAL A 300 -4.16 -0.51 9.28
N HIS A 301 -2.86 -0.79 9.13
CA HIS A 301 -1.83 0.24 8.88
C HIS A 301 -0.82 -0.20 7.82
N GLY A 302 -0.21 0.76 7.11
CA GLY A 302 0.77 0.49 6.06
C GLY A 302 2.22 0.39 6.52
N TRP A 303 2.52 0.58 7.80
CA TRP A 303 3.91 0.56 8.31
C TRP A 303 4.63 -0.74 7.94
N GLY A 304 5.81 -0.62 7.34
CA GLY A 304 6.62 -1.75 6.88
C GLY A 304 6.33 -2.20 5.45
N LEU A 305 5.21 -1.76 4.84
CA LEU A 305 4.89 -2.08 3.45
C LEU A 305 5.91 -1.49 2.47
N ASP A 306 6.39 -0.29 2.76
CA ASP A 306 7.45 0.44 2.04
C ASP A 306 8.75 -0.37 1.89
N PHE A 307 9.11 -1.22 2.86
CA PHE A 307 10.23 -2.16 2.73
C PHE A 307 9.96 -3.33 1.78
N ALA A 308 8.68 -3.63 1.51
CA ALA A 308 8.26 -4.73 0.69
C ALA A 308 7.85 -4.32 -0.74
N LEU A 309 7.48 -3.06 -0.97
CA LEU A 309 6.99 -2.57 -2.27
C LEU A 309 7.90 -2.94 -3.44
N ARG A 310 9.22 -2.88 -3.23
CA ARG A 310 10.22 -3.24 -4.24
C ARG A 310 10.04 -4.65 -4.80
N ARG A 311 9.43 -5.60 -4.08
CA ARG A 311 9.21 -6.98 -4.53
C ARG A 311 8.38 -7.05 -5.81
N CYS A 312 7.54 -6.05 -6.05
CA CYS A 312 6.74 -5.91 -7.27
C CYS A 312 7.53 -5.46 -8.49
N VAL A 313 8.78 -5.04 -8.29
CA VAL A 313 9.70 -4.58 -9.33
C VAL A 313 11.11 -5.19 -9.17
N GLU A 314 11.27 -6.17 -8.28
CA GLU A 314 12.49 -6.96 -8.10
C GLU A 314 12.66 -7.92 -9.28
N GLY A 315 13.22 -7.40 -10.37
CA GLY A 315 13.63 -8.14 -11.56
C GLY A 315 14.70 -7.34 -12.30
N GLN A 316 15.65 -8.02 -12.94
CA GLN A 316 16.54 -7.35 -13.88
C GLN A 316 15.75 -7.07 -15.17
N SER A 317 15.94 -5.89 -15.76
CA SER A 317 15.50 -5.65 -17.13
C SER A 317 16.40 -6.47 -18.05
N GLU A 318 15.97 -7.67 -18.41
CA GLU A 318 16.66 -8.51 -19.39
C GLU A 318 16.02 -8.29 -20.77
N ASN A 319 16.87 -8.05 -21.78
CA ASN A 319 16.45 -7.96 -23.18
C ASN A 319 15.36 -6.90 -23.47
N GLY A 320 15.38 -5.76 -22.76
CA GLY A 320 14.43 -4.66 -22.96
C GLY A 320 13.07 -4.85 -22.30
N LYS A 321 12.88 -5.91 -21.49
CA LYS A 321 11.65 -6.16 -20.73
C LYS A 321 11.63 -5.37 -19.43
N ALA A 322 10.45 -4.92 -19.02
CA ALA A 322 10.30 -4.21 -17.75
C ALA A 322 10.43 -5.16 -16.55
N PRO A 323 10.96 -4.70 -15.40
CA PRO A 323 11.20 -5.54 -14.22
C PRO A 323 9.97 -6.33 -13.72
N TRP A 324 8.78 -5.74 -13.83
CA TRP A 324 7.52 -6.39 -13.41
C TRP A 324 7.21 -7.65 -14.23
N GLU A 325 7.72 -7.77 -15.46
CA GLU A 325 7.53 -8.98 -16.27
C GLU A 325 8.28 -10.18 -15.65
N GLY A 326 9.50 -9.95 -15.17
CA GLY A 326 10.29 -10.94 -14.43
C GLY A 326 9.60 -11.36 -13.15
N VAL A 327 9.06 -10.39 -12.39
CA VAL A 327 8.25 -10.67 -11.19
C VAL A 327 7.02 -11.49 -11.53
N ARG A 328 6.28 -11.14 -12.60
CA ARG A 328 5.10 -11.88 -13.04
C ARG A 328 5.43 -13.32 -13.47
N ALA A 329 6.58 -13.53 -14.10
CA ALA A 329 7.07 -14.87 -14.42
C ALA A 329 7.40 -15.66 -13.15
N ARG A 330 8.14 -15.06 -12.22
CA ARG A 330 8.47 -15.65 -10.92
C ARG A 330 7.21 -16.03 -10.14
N CYS A 331 6.26 -15.12 -9.98
CA CYS A 331 5.00 -15.38 -9.25
C CYS A 331 4.19 -16.52 -9.88
N ARG A 332 4.17 -16.64 -11.22
CA ARG A 332 3.50 -17.78 -11.88
C ARG A 332 4.19 -19.12 -11.56
N SER A 333 5.52 -19.12 -11.52
CA SER A 333 6.32 -20.30 -11.16
C SER A 333 6.09 -20.69 -9.69
N GLU A 334 6.20 -19.73 -8.77
CA GLU A 334 5.99 -19.93 -7.34
C GLU A 334 4.56 -20.41 -7.05
N TRP A 335 3.55 -19.88 -7.75
CA TRP A 335 2.16 -20.32 -7.62
C TRP A 335 1.97 -21.77 -8.08
N ALA A 336 2.57 -22.15 -9.21
CA ALA A 336 2.49 -23.53 -9.69
C ALA A 336 3.14 -24.51 -8.69
N GLU A 337 4.27 -24.13 -8.08
CA GLU A 337 4.91 -24.90 -7.03
C GLU A 337 4.04 -25.00 -5.77
N PHE A 338 3.47 -23.89 -5.31
CA PHE A 338 2.54 -23.88 -4.18
C PHE A 338 1.33 -24.80 -4.43
N GLN A 339 0.71 -24.72 -5.61
CA GLN A 339 -0.39 -25.61 -5.97
C GLN A 339 0.01 -27.08 -5.97
N SER A 340 1.22 -27.40 -6.45
CA SER A 340 1.76 -28.76 -6.38
C SER A 340 1.90 -29.23 -4.93
N ARG A 341 2.52 -28.42 -4.07
CA ARG A 341 2.71 -28.73 -2.64
C ARG A 341 1.38 -28.89 -1.91
N LEU A 342 0.39 -28.05 -2.19
CA LEU A 342 -0.94 -28.13 -1.61
C LEU A 342 -1.65 -29.42 -2.03
N ASN A 343 -1.62 -29.76 -3.32
CA ASN A 343 -2.21 -31.01 -3.83
C ASN A 343 -1.54 -32.25 -3.23
N GLU A 344 -0.22 -32.22 -3.03
CA GLU A 344 0.52 -33.31 -2.41
C GLU A 344 0.18 -33.46 -0.91
N ALA A 345 0.06 -32.32 -0.20
CA ALA A 345 -0.39 -32.30 1.18
C ALA A 345 -1.82 -32.86 1.33
N ASP A 346 -2.74 -32.48 0.44
CA ASP A 346 -4.13 -32.99 0.43
C ASP A 346 -4.16 -34.50 0.17
N LYS A 347 -3.38 -35.00 -0.80
CA LYS A 347 -3.24 -36.45 -1.04
C LYS A 347 -2.72 -37.19 0.19
N SER A 348 -1.68 -36.66 0.82
CA SER A 348 -1.08 -37.23 2.04
C SER A 348 -2.09 -37.25 3.19
N TYR A 349 -2.87 -36.18 3.36
CA TYR A 349 -3.92 -36.07 4.38
C TYR A 349 -5.05 -37.08 4.16
N LEU A 350 -5.53 -37.24 2.92
CA LEU A 350 -6.59 -38.19 2.58
C LEU A 350 -6.13 -39.64 2.76
N ALA A 351 -4.89 -39.95 2.38
CA ALA A 351 -4.27 -41.25 2.61
C ALA A 351 -4.16 -41.58 4.11
N HIS A 352 -3.79 -40.60 4.95
CA HIS A 352 -3.75 -40.78 6.40
C HIS A 352 -5.13 -40.87 7.06
N SER A 353 -6.14 -40.19 6.51
CA SER A 353 -7.49 -40.12 7.08
C SER A 353 -8.38 -41.31 6.70
N GLY A 354 -7.87 -42.29 5.95
CA GLY A 354 -8.62 -43.47 5.53
C GLY A 354 -9.82 -43.15 4.62
N LYS A 355 -9.79 -42.01 3.92
CA LYS A 355 -10.86 -41.52 3.02
C LYS A 355 -10.54 -41.74 1.53
N VAL A 356 -9.69 -42.73 1.23
CA VAL A 356 -9.42 -43.17 -0.15
C VAL A 356 -10.23 -44.41 -0.45
#